data_AF-A0A3S1U8H5-F1
#
_entry.id   AF-A0A3S1U8H5-F1
#
_cell.length_a   1.000
_cell.length_b   1.000
_cell.length_c   1.000
_cell.angle_alpha   90.00
_cell.angle_beta   90.00
_cell.angle_gamma   90.00
#
_symmetry.space_group_name_H-M   'P 1'
#
loop_
_entity.id
_entity.type
_entity.pdbx_description
1 polymer ?
#
loop_
_entity_poly.entity_id
_entity_poly.type
_entity_poly.pdbx_seq_one_letter_code
_entity_poly.pdbx_strand_id
1 'polypeptide(L)'
;LQALTPEEVAAVMAHELAHVQHRDTLTMTIVATFAGAISMLGNFAFFFSGNRDNNPFGFVGVLAAMIVAPFAAMVVQMAVSRTREYEADRRGAEICGHPLWLASALDKIARGAERIRNPDAERNPATAHLFIINPLHGERMDSLFSTHPATENRIAALQAMARDMAGSETRAAPRQAPTPRQADELRPSGPWDQTARPEQPAEPAKPKSNPWGRNPTGPRGRWS
;
A
#
# COMPACT_ATOMS: atom_id res chain seq x y z
N LEU A 1 -13.65 11.43 1.36
CA LEU A 1 -14.04 10.20 2.09
C LEU A 1 -15.49 9.78 1.83
N GLN A 2 -16.48 10.68 1.84
CA GLN A 2 -17.88 10.31 1.55
C GLN A 2 -18.13 9.77 0.12
N ALA A 3 -17.20 10.00 -0.81
CA ALA A 3 -17.26 9.50 -2.19
C ALA A 3 -16.59 8.12 -2.41
N LEU A 4 -15.86 7.61 -1.41
CA LEU A 4 -15.15 6.33 -1.50
C LEU A 4 -15.94 5.25 -0.77
N THR A 5 -15.90 4.04 -1.33
CA THR A 5 -16.40 2.82 -0.69
C THR A 5 -15.49 2.40 0.47
N PRO A 6 -15.97 1.62 1.45
CA PRO A 6 -15.13 1.11 2.54
C PRO A 6 -13.87 0.40 2.06
N GLU A 7 -13.97 -0.35 0.95
CA GLU A 7 -12.88 -1.07 0.29
C GLU A 7 -11.81 -0.10 -0.25
N GLU A 8 -12.25 0.96 -0.92
CA GLU A 8 -11.35 2.01 -1.44
C GLU A 8 -10.68 2.78 -0.30
N VAL A 9 -11.40 3.05 0.79
CA VAL A 9 -10.82 3.67 1.99
C VAL A 9 -9.78 2.75 2.61
N ALA A 10 -10.06 1.45 2.74
CA ALA A 10 -9.08 0.49 3.26
C ALA A 10 -7.80 0.46 2.40
N ALA A 11 -7.94 0.50 1.08
CA ALA A 11 -6.81 0.54 0.15
C ALA A 11 -5.98 1.83 0.26
N VAL A 12 -6.63 2.99 0.39
CA VAL A 12 -5.95 4.28 0.64
C VAL A 12 -5.25 4.26 1.99
N MET A 13 -5.89 3.76 3.06
CA MET A 13 -5.25 3.65 4.36
C MET A 13 -4.04 2.71 4.35
N ALA A 14 -4.08 1.63 3.55
CA ALA A 14 -2.95 0.75 3.36
C ALA A 14 -1.78 1.43 2.62
N HIS A 15 -2.09 2.30 1.65
CA HIS A 15 -1.11 3.16 0.98
C HIS A 15 -0.45 4.14 1.97
N GLU A 16 -1.23 4.84 2.79
CA GLU A 16 -0.69 5.74 3.82
C GLU A 16 0.17 4.98 4.85
N LEU A 17 -0.25 3.77 5.24
CA LEU A 17 0.54 2.92 6.12
C LEU A 17 1.88 2.53 5.48
N ALA A 18 1.92 2.30 4.16
CA ALA A 18 3.16 2.01 3.45
C ALA A 18 4.14 3.19 3.50
N HIS A 19 3.66 4.43 3.35
CA HIS A 19 4.50 5.62 3.54
C HIS A 19 5.11 5.71 4.94
N VAL A 20 4.34 5.39 5.97
CA VAL A 20 4.83 5.36 7.36
C VAL A 20 5.85 4.23 7.55
N GLN A 21 5.58 3.05 7.01
CA GLN A 21 6.48 1.88 7.07
C GLN A 21 7.84 2.20 6.42
N HIS A 22 7.85 2.93 5.31
CA HIS A 22 9.08 3.33 4.60
C HIS A 22 9.69 4.66 5.08
N ARG A 23 9.05 5.32 6.06
CA ARG A 23 9.50 6.59 6.66
C ARG A 23 9.70 7.69 5.64
N ASP A 24 8.73 7.85 4.75
CA ASP A 24 8.93 8.68 3.57
C ASP A 24 9.15 10.15 3.89
N THR A 25 8.43 10.68 4.89
CA THR A 25 8.62 12.03 5.43
C THR A 25 10.03 12.26 5.95
N LEU A 26 10.61 11.28 6.65
CA LEU A 26 11.96 11.39 7.19
C LEU A 26 12.97 11.50 6.05
N THR A 27 12.89 10.61 5.07
CA THR A 27 13.85 10.66 3.95
C THR A 27 13.68 11.91 3.11
N MET A 28 12.45 12.40 2.87
CA MET A 28 12.26 13.68 2.18
C MET A 28 12.88 14.84 2.95
N THR A 29 12.77 14.82 4.28
CA THR A 29 13.44 15.81 5.15
C THR A 29 14.96 15.72 5.02
N ILE A 30 15.52 14.50 5.01
CA ILE A 30 16.96 14.29 4.85
C ILE A 30 17.44 14.76 3.47
N VAL A 31 16.74 14.39 2.40
CA VAL A 31 17.04 14.81 1.02
C VAL A 31 16.98 16.33 0.89
N ALA A 32 15.93 16.96 1.43
CA ALA A 32 15.78 18.41 1.43
C ALA A 32 16.91 19.10 2.23
N THR A 33 17.31 18.51 3.36
CA THR A 33 18.41 19.04 4.19
C THR A 33 19.73 19.00 3.41
N PHE A 34 20.04 17.88 2.76
CA PHE A 34 21.25 17.79 1.93
C PHE A 34 21.20 18.72 0.72
N ALA A 35 20.06 18.82 0.03
CA ALA A 35 19.88 19.77 -1.07
C ALA A 35 20.09 21.22 -0.62
N GLY A 36 19.54 21.59 0.55
CA GLY A 36 19.74 22.89 1.18
C GLY A 36 21.20 23.14 1.56
N ALA A 37 21.88 22.16 2.16
CA ALA A 37 23.29 22.25 2.53
C ALA A 37 24.20 22.43 1.30
N ILE A 38 23.97 21.67 0.23
CA ILE A 38 24.71 21.80 -1.05
C ILE A 38 24.48 23.18 -1.67
N SER A 39 23.23 23.65 -1.66
CA SER A 39 22.88 24.99 -2.16
C SER A 39 23.58 26.08 -1.35
N MET A 40 23.66 25.94 -0.02
CA MET A 40 24.37 26.87 0.86
C MET A 40 25.89 26.87 0.58
N LEU A 41 26.49 25.70 0.36
CA LEU A 41 27.91 25.60 -0.04
C LEU A 41 28.16 26.24 -1.40
N GLY A 42 27.26 26.08 -2.37
CA GLY A 42 27.34 26.77 -3.66
C GLY A 42 27.31 28.30 -3.52
N ASN A 43 26.41 28.82 -2.69
CA ASN A 43 26.33 30.26 -2.39
C ASN A 43 27.60 30.77 -1.67
N PHE A 44 28.14 30.01 -0.72
CA PHE A 44 29.41 30.36 -0.07
C PHE A 44 30.57 30.34 -1.05
N ALA A 45 30.66 29.32 -1.92
CA ALA A 45 31.68 29.25 -2.95
C ALA A 45 31.61 30.46 -3.90
N PHE A 46 30.42 30.92 -4.28
CA PHE A 46 30.26 32.15 -5.07
C PHE A 46 30.75 33.40 -4.33
N PHE A 47 30.32 33.60 -3.08
CA PHE A 47 30.70 34.75 -2.27
C PHE A 47 32.21 34.81 -1.99
N PHE A 48 32.85 33.66 -1.73
CA PHE A 48 34.29 33.57 -1.49
C PHE A 48 35.14 33.46 -2.78
N SER A 49 34.53 33.15 -3.94
CA SER A 49 35.22 33.11 -5.24
C SER A 49 35.40 34.51 -5.85
N GLY A 50 34.68 35.53 -5.38
CA GLY A 50 34.71 36.90 -5.92
C GLY A 50 36.05 37.63 -5.79
N ASN A 51 37.06 37.05 -5.13
CA ASN A 51 38.35 37.67 -4.86
C ASN A 51 39.55 36.97 -5.54
N ARG A 52 39.32 36.10 -6.54
CA ARG A 52 40.39 35.48 -7.34
C ARG A 52 40.28 35.89 -8.80
N ASP A 53 41.13 36.86 -9.15
CA ASP A 53 41.76 37.13 -10.45
C ASP A 53 41.01 36.74 -11.73
N ASN A 54 40.49 37.76 -12.43
CA ASN A 54 40.54 37.98 -13.89
C ASN A 54 40.39 36.78 -14.85
N ASN A 55 39.64 35.73 -14.48
CA ASN A 55 39.27 34.64 -15.39
C ASN A 55 37.77 34.68 -15.70
N PRO A 56 37.36 35.29 -16.83
CA PRO A 56 35.95 35.36 -17.25
C PRO A 56 35.27 33.98 -17.32
N PHE A 57 36.02 32.92 -17.62
CA PHE A 57 35.48 31.55 -17.68
C PHE A 57 35.12 30.99 -16.30
N GLY A 58 35.79 31.43 -15.23
CA GLY A 58 35.47 31.04 -13.85
C GLY A 58 34.13 31.62 -13.39
N PHE A 59 33.89 32.90 -13.68
CA PHE A 59 32.62 33.57 -13.36
C PHE A 59 31.43 32.94 -14.11
N VAL A 60 31.59 32.65 -15.40
CA VAL A 60 30.57 31.95 -16.19
C VAL A 60 30.29 30.55 -15.64
N GLY A 61 31.33 29.82 -15.21
CA GLY A 61 31.18 28.50 -14.59
C GLY A 61 30.37 28.53 -13.29
N VAL A 62 30.62 29.51 -12.42
CA VAL A 62 29.86 29.64 -11.16
C VAL A 62 28.42 30.07 -11.43
N LEU A 63 28.18 31.00 -12.35
CA LEU A 63 26.83 31.42 -12.74
C LEU A 63 26.04 30.27 -13.36
N ALA A 64 26.68 29.45 -14.21
CA ALA A 64 26.05 28.25 -14.76
C ALA A 64 25.71 27.23 -13.66
N ALA A 65 26.61 27.00 -12.70
CA ALA A 65 26.37 26.11 -11.58
C ALA A 65 25.21 26.58 -10.68
N MET A 66 25.06 27.89 -10.45
CA MET A 66 23.96 28.47 -9.67
C MET A 66 22.57 28.20 -10.29
N ILE A 67 22.50 28.10 -11.61
CA ILE A 67 21.25 27.77 -12.31
C ILE A 67 21.08 26.25 -12.35
N VAL A 68 22.11 25.53 -12.79
CA VAL A 68 22.03 24.08 -13.04
C VAL A 68 21.87 23.26 -11.76
N ALA A 69 22.54 23.63 -10.66
CA ALA A 69 22.51 22.84 -9.44
C ALA A 69 21.12 22.77 -8.78
N PRO A 70 20.35 23.87 -8.63
CA PRO A 70 18.96 23.80 -8.18
C PRO A 70 18.07 22.97 -9.10
N PHE A 71 18.20 23.10 -10.43
CA PHE A 71 17.44 22.27 -11.37
C PHE A 71 17.77 20.78 -11.22
N ALA A 72 19.05 20.43 -11.08
CA ALA A 72 19.46 19.05 -10.85
C ALA A 72 18.90 18.51 -9.53
N ALA A 73 18.97 19.29 -8.44
CA ALA A 73 18.39 18.92 -7.16
C ALA A 73 16.88 18.71 -7.24
N MET A 74 16.15 19.59 -7.95
CA MET A 74 14.71 19.44 -8.19
C MET A 74 14.38 18.15 -8.94
N VAL A 75 15.13 17.82 -10.00
CA VAL A 75 14.92 16.58 -10.77
C VAL A 75 15.16 15.35 -9.90
N VAL A 76 16.22 15.34 -9.10
CA VAL A 76 16.50 14.23 -8.16
C VAL A 76 15.38 14.11 -7.13
N GLN A 77 14.95 15.21 -6.51
CA GLN A 77 13.87 15.19 -5.54
C GLN A 77 12.56 14.67 -6.14
N MET A 78 12.23 15.10 -7.36
CA MET A 78 11.05 14.62 -8.09
C MET A 78 11.16 13.13 -8.44
N ALA A 79 12.34 12.66 -8.84
CA ALA A 79 12.57 11.24 -9.12
C ALA A 79 12.39 10.39 -7.86
N VAL A 80 12.96 10.82 -6.72
CA VAL A 80 12.79 10.15 -5.43
C VAL A 80 11.31 10.12 -5.03
N SER A 81 10.59 11.23 -5.17
CA SER A 81 9.17 11.32 -4.87
C SER A 81 8.34 10.33 -5.68
N ARG A 82 8.57 10.25 -7.00
CA ARG A 82 7.83 9.33 -7.86
C ARG A 82 8.07 7.87 -7.52
N THR A 83 9.33 7.49 -7.28
CA THR A 83 9.67 6.10 -6.90
C THR A 83 8.93 5.69 -5.63
N ARG A 84 8.86 6.59 -4.65
CA ARG A 84 8.17 6.38 -3.37
C ARG A 84 6.69 6.11 -3.51
N GLU A 85 6.01 6.88 -4.35
CA GLU A 85 4.58 6.70 -4.63
C GLU A 85 4.30 5.32 -5.25
N TYR A 86 5.13 4.87 -6.21
CA TYR A 86 4.99 3.53 -6.80
C TYR A 86 5.28 2.42 -5.79
N GLU A 87 6.28 2.60 -4.93
CA GLU A 87 6.59 1.66 -3.85
C GLU A 87 5.44 1.57 -2.83
N ALA A 88 4.84 2.71 -2.47
CA ALA A 88 3.70 2.79 -1.58
C ALA A 88 2.43 2.21 -2.22
N ASP A 89 2.20 2.42 -3.53
CA ASP A 89 1.11 1.77 -4.27
C ASP A 89 1.23 0.25 -4.24
N ARG A 90 2.41 -0.26 -4.61
CA ARG A 90 2.67 -1.70 -4.61
C ARG A 90 2.49 -2.26 -3.20
N ARG A 91 3.12 -1.63 -2.20
CA ARG A 91 3.09 -2.13 -0.83
C ARG A 91 1.71 -1.99 -0.19
N GLY A 92 1.01 -0.90 -0.44
CA GLY A 92 -0.38 -0.70 -0.01
C GLY A 92 -1.32 -1.73 -0.63
N ALA A 93 -1.15 -2.03 -1.91
CA ALA A 93 -1.88 -3.09 -2.60
C ALA A 93 -1.57 -4.50 -2.03
N GLU A 94 -0.31 -4.78 -1.69
CA GLU A 94 0.08 -6.03 -1.00
C GLU A 94 -0.55 -6.15 0.39
N ILE A 95 -0.55 -5.06 1.18
CA ILE A 95 -1.14 -5.02 2.53
C ILE A 95 -2.66 -5.19 2.45
N CYS A 96 -3.30 -4.54 1.48
CA CYS A 96 -4.74 -4.60 1.28
C CYS A 96 -5.20 -5.91 0.61
N GLY A 97 -4.30 -6.61 -0.10
CA GLY A 97 -4.60 -7.79 -0.90
C GLY A 97 -5.40 -7.52 -2.19
N HIS A 98 -5.81 -6.27 -2.43
CA HIS A 98 -6.69 -5.92 -3.54
C HIS A 98 -6.18 -4.67 -4.29
N PRO A 99 -5.27 -4.82 -5.27
CA PRO A 99 -4.71 -3.69 -6.01
C PRO A 99 -5.76 -2.84 -6.74
N LEU A 100 -6.86 -3.46 -7.19
CA LEU A 100 -7.93 -2.78 -7.91
C LEU A 100 -8.74 -1.82 -7.04
N TRP A 101 -8.80 -2.03 -5.72
CA TRP A 101 -9.47 -1.09 -4.82
C TRP A 101 -8.70 0.23 -4.76
N LEU A 102 -7.37 0.17 -4.71
CA LEU A 102 -6.53 1.38 -4.76
C LEU A 102 -6.63 2.05 -6.14
N ALA A 103 -6.63 1.28 -7.22
CA ALA A 103 -6.78 1.83 -8.58
C ALA A 103 -8.12 2.57 -8.76
N SER A 104 -9.22 1.98 -8.26
CA SER A 104 -10.55 2.61 -8.27
C SER A 104 -10.60 3.88 -7.42
N ALA A 105 -9.97 3.85 -6.23
CA ALA A 105 -9.87 5.02 -5.38
C ALA A 105 -9.12 6.16 -6.07
N LEU A 106 -7.96 5.88 -6.68
CA LEU A 106 -7.17 6.86 -7.41
C LEU A 106 -7.95 7.49 -8.58
N ASP A 107 -8.65 6.70 -9.38
CA ASP A 107 -9.49 7.20 -10.48
C ASP A 107 -10.61 8.13 -9.96
N LYS A 108 -11.28 7.75 -8.86
CA LYS A 108 -12.32 8.59 -8.25
C LYS A 108 -11.77 9.90 -7.68
N ILE A 109 -10.63 9.85 -7.00
CA ILE A 109 -10.00 11.04 -6.43
C ILE A 109 -9.54 11.95 -7.57
N ALA A 110 -8.96 11.41 -8.65
CA ALA A 110 -8.48 12.18 -9.81
C ALA A 110 -9.61 12.93 -10.50
N ARG A 111 -10.70 12.23 -10.82
CA ARG A 111 -11.91 12.83 -11.40
C ARG A 111 -12.56 13.86 -10.46
N GLY A 112 -12.45 13.65 -9.15
CA GLY A 112 -12.92 14.61 -8.14
C GLY A 112 -12.08 15.88 -8.12
N ALA A 113 -10.76 15.75 -8.17
CA ALA A 113 -9.81 16.86 -8.21
C ALA A 113 -9.95 17.70 -9.49
N GLU A 114 -10.15 17.06 -10.65
CA GLU A 114 -10.40 17.78 -11.92
C GLU A 114 -11.68 18.64 -11.89
N ARG A 115 -12.69 18.23 -11.12
CA ARG A 115 -14.01 18.90 -11.07
C ARG A 115 -14.09 20.00 -10.02
N ILE A 116 -13.25 19.96 -8.99
CA ILE A 116 -13.30 20.90 -7.87
C ILE A 116 -12.07 21.80 -7.98
N ARG A 117 -12.24 23.01 -8.54
CA ARG A 117 -11.23 24.06 -8.36
C ARG A 117 -11.06 24.31 -6.87
N ASN A 118 -9.83 24.20 -6.38
CA ASN A 118 -9.51 24.50 -4.99
C ASN A 118 -8.81 25.87 -4.92
N PRO A 119 -9.58 26.98 -4.83
CA PRO A 119 -9.01 28.32 -4.80
C PRO A 119 -8.12 28.57 -3.59
N ASP A 120 -8.23 27.78 -2.51
CA ASP A 120 -7.35 27.88 -1.34
C ASP A 120 -5.97 27.25 -1.61
N ALA A 121 -5.91 26.18 -2.40
CA ALA A 121 -4.64 25.58 -2.84
C ALA A 121 -3.95 26.45 -3.90
N GLU A 122 -4.71 27.11 -4.78
CA GLU A 122 -4.18 28.13 -5.71
C GLU A 122 -3.58 29.33 -4.96
N ARG A 123 -4.14 29.70 -3.80
CA ARG A 123 -3.63 30.79 -2.95
C ARG A 123 -2.40 30.43 -2.14
N ASN A 124 -2.18 29.14 -1.86
CA ASN A 124 -1.00 28.67 -1.11
C ASN A 124 -0.33 27.48 -1.82
N PRO A 125 0.37 27.72 -2.95
CA PRO A 125 1.02 26.65 -3.71
C PRO A 125 2.07 25.89 -2.90
N ALA A 126 2.55 26.45 -1.79
CA ALA A 126 3.47 25.78 -0.88
C ALA A 126 2.84 24.61 -0.13
N THR A 127 1.51 24.45 -0.04
CA THR A 127 0.86 23.29 0.60
C THR A 127 0.36 22.23 -0.38
N ALA A 128 0.47 22.49 -1.69
CA ALA A 128 -0.02 21.58 -2.74
C ALA A 128 0.60 20.17 -2.68
N HIS A 129 1.83 20.05 -2.15
CA HIS A 129 2.56 18.79 -1.98
C HIS A 129 2.04 17.90 -0.84
N LEU A 130 1.07 18.36 -0.04
CA LEU A 130 0.43 17.58 1.03
C LEU A 130 -0.84 16.85 0.54
N PHE A 131 -1.25 17.07 -0.72
CA PHE A 131 -2.44 16.46 -1.30
C PHE A 131 -2.06 15.26 -2.17
N ILE A 132 -2.84 14.18 -2.07
CA ILE A 132 -2.66 12.94 -2.87
C ILE A 132 -2.73 13.21 -4.37
N ILE A 133 -3.43 14.28 -4.78
CA ILE A 133 -3.55 14.73 -6.17
C ILE A 133 -3.28 16.22 -6.23
N ASN A 134 -2.52 16.65 -7.23
CA ASN A 134 -2.25 18.05 -7.50
C ASN A 134 -3.57 18.82 -7.70
N PRO A 135 -3.94 19.76 -6.80
CA PRO A 135 -5.20 20.48 -6.88
C PRO A 135 -5.15 21.72 -7.79
N LEU A 136 -4.02 21.98 -8.45
CA LEU A 136 -3.80 23.16 -9.28
C LEU A 136 -4.30 22.92 -10.71
N HIS A 137 -5.22 23.77 -11.17
CA HIS A 137 -5.66 23.81 -12.57
C HIS A 137 -4.79 24.78 -13.36
N GLY A 138 -4.15 24.27 -14.41
CA GLY A 138 -3.10 24.95 -15.14
C GLY A 138 -3.39 26.32 -15.71
N GLU A 139 -2.61 27.29 -15.23
CA GLU A 139 -2.39 28.58 -15.91
C GLU A 139 -0.92 29.06 -15.85
N ARG A 140 -0.01 28.41 -15.09
CA ARG A 140 1.44 28.68 -15.15
C ARG A 140 2.23 27.63 -14.34
N MET A 141 2.88 26.68 -15.04
CA MET A 141 3.91 25.74 -14.53
C MET A 141 3.47 24.42 -13.88
N ASP A 142 2.41 23.78 -14.35
CA ASP A 142 1.88 22.51 -13.81
C ASP A 142 2.84 21.29 -13.85
N SER A 143 3.87 21.32 -14.69
CA SER A 143 4.77 20.16 -14.85
C SER A 143 5.94 20.13 -13.86
N LEU A 144 6.28 21.26 -13.22
CA LEU A 144 7.46 21.35 -12.35
C LEU A 144 7.13 21.10 -10.87
N PHE A 145 5.85 21.15 -10.50
CA PHE A 145 5.35 20.95 -9.13
C PHE A 145 4.39 19.75 -8.98
N SER A 146 4.16 18.96 -10.04
CA SER A 146 3.53 17.65 -9.89
C SER A 146 4.54 16.70 -9.24
N THR A 147 4.58 16.71 -7.91
CA THR A 147 5.46 15.85 -7.09
C THR A 147 5.04 14.38 -7.09
N HIS A 148 3.89 14.06 -7.71
CA HIS A 148 3.36 12.71 -7.87
C HIS A 148 3.51 12.22 -9.32
N PRO A 149 3.69 10.90 -9.54
CA PRO A 149 3.58 10.33 -10.87
C PRO A 149 2.18 10.53 -11.42
N ALA A 150 2.04 10.56 -12.75
CA ALA A 150 0.73 10.63 -13.40
C ALA A 150 -0.19 9.51 -12.87
N THR A 151 -1.39 9.88 -12.46
CA THR A 151 -2.36 8.99 -11.82
C THR A 151 -2.67 7.79 -12.70
N GLU A 152 -2.75 8.00 -14.02
CA GLU A 152 -3.00 6.96 -15.01
C GLU A 152 -1.91 5.89 -15.00
N ASN A 153 -0.64 6.28 -14.82
CA ASN A 153 0.47 5.34 -14.75
C ASN A 153 0.41 4.50 -13.48
N ARG A 154 0.01 5.10 -12.35
CA ARG A 154 -0.19 4.39 -11.08
C ARG A 154 -1.33 3.38 -11.19
N ILE A 155 -2.46 3.79 -11.77
CA ILE A 155 -3.62 2.92 -12.05
C ILE A 155 -3.20 1.76 -12.94
N ALA A 156 -2.46 2.02 -14.03
CA ALA A 156 -1.99 0.97 -14.93
C ALA A 156 -1.06 -0.03 -14.23
N ALA A 157 -0.16 0.44 -13.36
CA ALA A 157 0.72 -0.42 -12.58
C ALA A 157 -0.07 -1.33 -11.60
N LEU A 158 -1.07 -0.78 -10.91
CA LEU A 158 -1.94 -1.54 -10.01
C LEU A 158 -2.79 -2.58 -10.76
N GLN A 159 -3.29 -2.23 -11.95
CA GLN A 159 -3.99 -3.19 -12.82
C GLN A 159 -3.08 -4.29 -13.35
N ALA A 160 -1.81 -3.98 -13.65
CA ALA A 160 -0.81 -5.00 -13.99
C ALA A 160 -0.56 -5.94 -12.81
N MET A 161 -0.34 -5.39 -11.62
CA MET A 161 -0.15 -6.16 -10.40
C MET A 161 -1.34 -7.10 -10.09
N ALA A 162 -2.58 -6.62 -10.29
CA ALA A 162 -3.77 -7.45 -10.10
C ALA A 162 -3.81 -8.66 -11.07
N ARG A 163 -3.39 -8.46 -12.33
CA ARG A 163 -3.30 -9.55 -13.31
C ARG A 163 -2.24 -10.58 -12.91
N ASP A 164 -1.09 -10.13 -12.41
CA ASP A 164 -0.02 -11.01 -11.93
C ASP A 164 -0.47 -11.82 -10.71
N MET A 165 -1.19 -11.19 -9.76
CA MET A 165 -1.76 -11.88 -8.60
C MET A 165 -2.78 -12.95 -9.02
N ALA A 166 -3.72 -12.62 -9.92
CA ALA A 166 -4.70 -13.59 -10.43
C ALA A 166 -4.05 -14.75 -11.21
N GLY A 167 -2.99 -14.47 -11.97
CA GLY A 167 -2.19 -15.48 -12.66
C GLY A 167 -1.43 -16.41 -11.70
N SER A 168 -0.93 -15.87 -10.59
CA SER A 168 -0.25 -16.64 -9.55
C SER A 168 -1.19 -17.61 -8.81
N GLU A 169 -2.42 -17.19 -8.53
CA GLU A 169 -3.47 -18.05 -7.94
C GLU A 169 -3.85 -19.20 -8.89
N THR A 170 -3.98 -18.89 -10.18
CA THR A 170 -4.29 -19.91 -11.21
C THR A 170 -3.17 -20.95 -11.34
N ARG A 171 -1.91 -20.55 -11.18
CA ARG A 171 -0.75 -21.45 -11.23
C ARG A 171 -0.54 -22.26 -9.95
N ALA A 172 -1.06 -21.79 -8.81
CA ALA A 172 -1.05 -22.48 -7.53
C ALA A 172 -2.17 -23.52 -7.36
N ALA A 173 -3.03 -23.71 -8.38
CA ALA A 173 -4.09 -24.71 -8.35
C ALA A 173 -3.54 -26.11 -8.03
N PRO A 174 -4.30 -26.97 -7.33
CA PRO A 174 -3.74 -28.14 -6.65
C PRO A 174 -3.14 -29.11 -7.66
N ARG A 175 -1.92 -29.60 -7.39
CA ARG A 175 -1.48 -30.88 -7.97
C ARG A 175 -2.61 -31.87 -7.69
N GLN A 176 -3.26 -32.34 -8.75
CA GLN A 176 -4.32 -33.33 -8.65
C GLN A 176 -3.82 -34.44 -7.71
N ALA A 177 -4.48 -34.61 -6.56
CA ALA A 177 -4.18 -35.71 -5.67
C ALA A 177 -4.35 -36.99 -6.49
N PRO A 178 -3.43 -37.97 -6.41
CA PRO A 178 -3.60 -39.22 -7.12
C PRO A 178 -4.93 -39.82 -6.68
N THR A 179 -5.82 -40.03 -7.65
CA THR A 179 -7.13 -40.68 -7.48
C THR A 179 -6.97 -41.91 -6.58
N PRO A 180 -7.80 -42.08 -5.52
CA PRO A 180 -7.79 -43.31 -4.75
C PRO A 180 -8.19 -44.44 -5.71
N ARG A 181 -7.20 -45.24 -6.10
CA ARG A 181 -7.44 -46.47 -6.86
C ARG A 181 -8.28 -47.35 -5.94
N GLN A 182 -9.47 -47.75 -6.40
CA GLN A 182 -10.42 -48.61 -5.69
C GLN A 182 -9.67 -49.72 -4.95
N ALA A 183 -9.64 -49.63 -3.62
CA ALA A 183 -9.17 -50.67 -2.72
C ALA A 183 -10.40 -51.30 -2.06
N ASP A 184 -11.34 -51.77 -2.88
CA ASP A 184 -12.57 -52.44 -2.42
C ASP A 184 -12.63 -53.92 -2.81
N GLU A 185 -11.56 -54.49 -3.35
CA GLU A 185 -11.48 -55.93 -3.56
C GLU A 185 -10.39 -56.52 -2.66
N LEU A 186 -10.79 -57.48 -1.82
CA LEU A 186 -9.99 -58.28 -0.86
C LEU A 186 -10.07 -57.85 0.62
N ARG A 187 -11.27 -57.93 1.20
CA ARG A 187 -11.40 -58.26 2.64
C ARG A 187 -11.70 -59.75 2.79
N PRO A 188 -10.82 -60.58 3.37
CA PRO A 188 -11.20 -61.91 3.81
C PRO A 188 -12.07 -61.81 5.07
N SER A 189 -13.26 -62.38 5.01
CA SER A 189 -14.17 -62.57 6.15
C SER A 189 -13.48 -63.38 7.25
N GLY A 190 -13.28 -62.77 8.42
CA GLY A 190 -12.72 -63.42 9.60
C GLY A 190 -13.78 -64.19 10.42
N PRO A 191 -13.37 -65.05 11.37
CA PRO A 191 -14.24 -66.06 12.00
C PRO A 191 -15.30 -65.52 12.98
N TRP A 192 -15.45 -64.20 13.10
CA TRP A 192 -16.23 -63.55 14.17
C TRP A 192 -17.50 -62.85 13.66
N ASP A 193 -17.90 -63.09 12.42
CA ASP A 193 -19.13 -62.54 11.85
C ASP A 193 -20.35 -63.40 12.25
N GLN A 194 -20.81 -63.22 13.50
CA GLN A 194 -22.10 -63.73 13.95
C GLN A 194 -23.03 -62.56 14.30
N THR A 195 -23.99 -62.35 13.41
CA THR A 195 -25.20 -61.55 13.64
C THR A 195 -26.01 -62.15 14.79
N ALA A 196 -26.03 -61.49 15.95
CA ALA A 196 -26.97 -61.76 17.03
C ALA A 196 -28.11 -60.72 17.03
N ARG A 197 -29.34 -61.24 17.15
CA ARG A 197 -30.66 -60.57 17.16
C ARG A 197 -30.80 -59.43 18.19
N PRO A 198 -31.80 -58.54 18.04
CA PRO A 198 -31.99 -57.39 18.92
C PRO A 198 -32.65 -57.80 20.24
N GLU A 199 -32.01 -57.46 21.37
CA GLU A 199 -32.61 -57.49 22.71
C GLU A 199 -33.05 -56.08 23.15
N GLN A 200 -34.11 -56.07 23.97
CA GLN A 200 -34.95 -54.95 24.39
C GLN A 200 -34.22 -53.82 25.13
N PRO A 201 -34.79 -52.59 25.15
CA PRO A 201 -34.11 -51.41 25.69
C PRO A 201 -34.02 -51.46 27.22
N ALA A 202 -32.78 -51.51 27.73
CA ALA A 202 -32.50 -51.34 29.15
C ALA A 202 -32.49 -49.85 29.55
N GLU A 203 -33.07 -49.60 30.71
CA GLU A 203 -33.33 -48.34 31.42
C GLU A 203 -32.11 -47.36 31.49
N PRO A 204 -32.31 -46.03 31.41
CA PRO A 204 -31.19 -45.09 31.42
C PRO A 204 -30.49 -45.05 32.79
N ALA A 205 -29.17 -45.21 32.76
CA ALA A 205 -28.31 -45.14 33.94
C ALA A 205 -28.38 -43.76 34.63
N LYS A 206 -28.64 -43.76 35.94
CA LYS A 206 -28.63 -42.56 36.80
C LYS A 206 -27.23 -41.93 36.83
N PRO A 207 -27.10 -40.59 36.74
CA PRO A 207 -25.81 -39.93 36.77
C PRO A 207 -25.15 -40.05 38.15
N LYS A 208 -23.90 -40.49 38.17
CA LYS A 208 -23.07 -40.49 39.38
C LYS A 208 -22.77 -39.04 39.79
N SER A 209 -22.90 -38.74 41.07
CA SER A 209 -22.53 -37.45 41.66
C SER A 209 -21.01 -37.27 41.62
N ASN A 210 -20.53 -36.21 40.99
CA ASN A 210 -19.12 -35.80 41.10
C ASN A 210 -18.89 -35.06 42.44
N PRO A 211 -17.67 -35.11 43.01
CA PRO A 211 -17.37 -34.53 44.33
C PRO A 211 -17.45 -33.00 44.40
N TRP A 212 -17.69 -32.34 43.27
CA TRP A 212 -17.91 -30.90 43.14
C TRP A 212 -19.34 -30.67 42.62
N GLY A 213 -20.30 -30.61 43.54
CA GLY A 213 -21.75 -30.67 43.27
C GLY A 213 -22.30 -29.59 42.34
N ARG A 214 -22.24 -29.83 41.02
CA ARG A 214 -23.02 -29.08 40.02
C ARG A 214 -23.84 -30.04 39.18
N ASN A 215 -25.17 -29.86 39.24
CA ASN A 215 -26.14 -30.63 38.47
C ASN A 215 -26.26 -30.03 37.05
N PRO A 216 -26.02 -30.78 35.95
CA PRO A 216 -25.92 -30.22 34.61
C PRO A 216 -27.25 -29.86 33.93
N THR A 217 -28.40 -30.04 34.58
CA THR A 217 -29.74 -29.86 33.96
C THR A 217 -30.56 -28.68 34.50
N GLY A 218 -29.94 -27.71 35.17
CA GLY A 218 -30.63 -26.47 35.58
C GLY A 218 -30.66 -25.40 34.48
N PRO A 219 -31.74 -24.61 34.35
CA PRO A 219 -31.85 -23.58 33.31
C PRO A 219 -30.77 -22.50 33.47
N ARG A 220 -30.03 -22.21 32.39
CA ARG A 220 -29.01 -21.15 32.37
C ARG A 220 -29.68 -19.78 32.26
N GLY A 221 -29.56 -18.98 33.31
CA GLY A 221 -29.94 -17.57 33.29
C GLY A 221 -29.06 -16.76 32.33
N ARG A 222 -29.66 -15.75 31.69
CA ARG A 222 -29.00 -14.77 30.83
C ARG A 222 -28.01 -13.97 31.70
N TRP A 223 -26.86 -13.60 31.14
CA TRP A 223 -25.71 -12.92 31.77
C TRP A 223 -24.64 -13.86 32.35
N SER A 224 -23.89 -14.48 31.45
CA SER A 224 -22.45 -14.74 31.58
C SER A 224 -21.83 -14.67 30.20
#